data_AF-A0A0K2YH57-F1
#
_entry.id   AF-A0A0K2YH57-F1
#
_cell.length_a   1.000
_cell.length_b   1.000
_cell.length_c   1.000
_cell.angle_alpha   90.00
_cell.angle_beta   90.00
_cell.angle_gamma   90.00
#
_symmetry.space_group_name_H-M   'P 1'
#
loop_
_entity.id
_entity.type
_entity.pdbx_description
1 polymer ?
#
loop_
_entity_poly.entity_id
_entity_poly.type
_entity_poly.pdbx_seq_one_letter_code
_entity_poly.pdbx_strand_id
1 'polypeptide(L)'
;MSTEYELDDAQLAADLAARAGDLLLELRARELAETPLSKEAARDLSRRGDTDANGLLLRMLAEHRPGDAVLSEESADDTARLAAPRVWIIDPLDGSREFGLPGRVDWAVHVALWERDRGITAAAVAQPALGRVYRSDTCSAAVGERTRPRILVSDSRPPEFAAPLAERIAGELEPMGSAGAKAMAVLRGEADAYVHAGGQWEWDSAAPVGVALAAGLHCSRIDGTPLLYNEPHPYLPDLLICRPDLASALLSGIADLTGGAADSPRVAMAREYLGSLLSHDASKVRLAADCFRVENGRRTGESGSEIVRELETGAQYLPLTAIRDLSFSEFGTDVVARFQLDMSVGDETHTVSLTEHFAIPGAEIAAITAIIEPGAR
;
A
#
# COMPACT_ATOMS: atom_id res chain seq x y z
N MET A 1 -22.05 37.55 -7.63
CA MET A 1 -21.67 36.73 -8.78
C MET A 1 -20.16 36.65 -8.79
N SER A 2 -19.60 35.75 -7.98
CA SER A 2 -18.21 35.36 -8.03
C SER A 2 -18.07 34.33 -9.15
N THR A 3 -17.35 34.68 -10.20
CA THR A 3 -16.87 33.71 -11.20
C THR A 3 -15.84 32.83 -10.51
N GLU A 4 -16.30 31.73 -9.90
CA GLU A 4 -15.42 30.61 -9.55
C GLU A 4 -14.84 30.08 -10.85
N TYR A 5 -13.54 30.26 -11.04
CA TYR A 5 -12.82 29.58 -12.11
C TYR A 5 -12.90 28.09 -11.81
N GLU A 6 -13.53 27.33 -12.70
CA GLU A 6 -13.52 25.88 -12.64
C GLU A 6 -12.06 25.42 -12.69
N LEU A 7 -11.55 24.88 -11.58
CA LEU A 7 -10.19 24.37 -11.50
C LEU A 7 -10.02 23.26 -12.53
N ASP A 8 -8.91 23.28 -13.26
CA ASP A 8 -8.53 22.11 -14.07
C ASP A 8 -8.25 20.91 -13.14
N ASP A 9 -8.24 19.69 -13.68
CA ASP A 9 -8.14 18.48 -12.86
C ASP A 9 -6.83 18.39 -12.06
N ALA A 10 -5.72 18.93 -12.56
CA ALA A 10 -4.44 18.94 -11.84
C ALA A 10 -4.42 19.99 -10.73
N GLN A 11 -5.03 21.15 -10.96
CA GLN A 11 -5.25 22.18 -9.94
C GLN A 11 -6.21 21.70 -8.86
N LEU A 12 -7.28 21.01 -9.22
CA LEU A 12 -8.22 20.41 -8.28
C LEU A 12 -7.55 19.33 -7.44
N ALA A 13 -6.77 18.43 -8.06
CA ALA A 13 -5.99 17.44 -7.32
C ALA A 13 -5.06 18.09 -6.27
N ALA A 14 -4.41 19.19 -6.66
CA ALA A 14 -3.53 19.95 -5.79
C ALA A 14 -4.29 20.63 -4.62
N ASP A 15 -5.44 21.26 -4.89
CA ASP A 15 -6.26 21.93 -3.88
C ASP A 15 -6.84 20.92 -2.88
N LEU A 16 -7.32 19.77 -3.37
CA LEU A 16 -7.78 18.65 -2.54
C LEU A 16 -6.66 18.16 -1.60
N ALA A 17 -5.48 17.86 -2.15
CA ALA A 17 -4.35 17.36 -1.36
C ALA A 17 -3.86 18.40 -0.34
N ALA A 18 -3.83 19.69 -0.73
CA ALA A 18 -3.44 20.79 0.16
C ALA A 18 -4.41 20.94 1.34
N ARG A 19 -5.72 20.99 1.08
CA ARG A 19 -6.74 21.20 2.12
C ARG A 19 -6.86 20.02 3.08
N ALA A 20 -6.76 18.79 2.57
CA ALA A 20 -6.66 17.61 3.42
C ALA A 20 -5.38 17.66 4.27
N GLY A 21 -4.26 18.09 3.69
CA GLY A 21 -3.01 18.31 4.42
C GLY A 21 -3.13 19.35 5.55
N ASP A 22 -3.76 20.49 5.28
CA ASP A 22 -3.99 21.55 6.27
C ASP A 22 -4.89 21.05 7.42
N LEU A 23 -5.96 20.32 7.10
CA LEU A 23 -6.84 19.69 8.09
C LEU A 23 -6.05 18.73 9.01
N LEU A 24 -5.21 17.88 8.42
CA LEU A 24 -4.38 16.93 9.15
C LEU A 24 -3.35 17.63 10.04
N LEU A 25 -2.73 18.71 9.56
CA LEU A 25 -1.83 19.53 10.37
C LEU A 25 -2.54 20.17 11.55
N GLU A 26 -3.74 20.71 11.35
CA GLU A 26 -4.54 21.27 12.44
C GLU A 26 -4.91 20.22 13.49
N LEU A 27 -5.36 19.03 13.06
CA LEU A 27 -5.67 17.92 13.95
C LEU A 27 -4.44 17.50 14.75
N ARG A 28 -3.30 17.31 14.06
CA ARG A 28 -2.03 16.92 14.67
C ARG A 28 -1.55 17.98 15.67
N ALA A 29 -1.64 19.27 15.35
CA ALA A 29 -1.21 20.35 16.24
C ALA A 29 -2.06 20.47 17.52
N ARG A 30 -3.36 20.12 17.45
CA ARG A 30 -4.25 20.16 18.62
C ARG A 30 -3.98 19.02 19.60
N GLU A 31 -3.55 17.86 19.10
CA GLU A 31 -3.56 16.62 19.88
C GLU A 31 -2.18 16.00 20.11
N LEU A 32 -1.24 16.23 19.19
CA LEU A 32 0.13 15.77 19.33
C LEU A 32 0.93 16.80 20.12
N ALA A 33 1.16 16.51 21.40
CA ALA A 33 2.03 17.30 22.26
C ALA A 33 3.52 17.00 22.01
N GLU A 34 4.42 17.76 22.65
CA GLU A 34 5.86 17.48 22.64
C GLU A 34 6.22 16.11 23.24
N THR A 35 5.34 15.55 24.07
CA THR A 35 5.51 14.22 24.68
C THR A 35 4.87 13.14 23.79
N PRO A 36 5.52 11.99 23.56
CA PRO A 36 4.94 10.89 22.81
C PRO A 36 3.61 10.40 23.40
N LEU A 37 2.62 10.23 22.52
CA LEU A 37 1.35 9.58 22.85
C LEU A 37 1.57 8.10 23.18
N SER A 38 0.63 7.50 23.93
CA SER A 38 0.57 6.04 24.00
C SER A 38 0.28 5.46 22.61
N LYS A 39 0.60 4.18 22.39
CA LYS A 39 0.37 3.51 21.12
C LYS A 39 -1.11 3.55 20.71
N GLU A 40 -2.00 3.42 21.69
CA GLU A 40 -3.46 3.47 21.50
C GLU A 40 -3.92 4.88 21.12
N ALA A 41 -3.41 5.91 21.81
CA ALA A 41 -3.74 7.30 21.51
C ALA A 41 -3.21 7.74 20.14
N ALA A 42 -2.01 7.31 19.75
CA ALA A 42 -1.45 7.56 18.42
C ALA A 42 -2.31 6.90 17.32
N ARG A 43 -2.74 5.64 17.51
CA ARG A 43 -3.64 4.94 16.59
C ARG A 43 -5.00 5.64 16.47
N ASP A 44 -5.56 6.11 17.58
CA ASP A 44 -6.84 6.83 17.56
C ASP A 44 -6.74 8.18 16.83
N LEU A 45 -5.61 8.90 17.01
CA LEU A 45 -5.32 10.13 16.27
C LEU A 45 -5.25 9.86 14.77
N SER A 46 -4.51 8.82 14.36
CA SER A 46 -4.40 8.43 12.94
C SER A 46 -5.76 8.11 12.34
N ARG A 47 -6.54 7.24 12.99
CA ARG A 47 -7.89 6.85 12.55
C ARG A 47 -8.83 8.06 12.38
N ARG A 48 -8.72 9.06 13.26
CA ARG A 48 -9.49 10.32 13.11
C ARG A 48 -8.97 11.16 11.95
N GLY A 49 -7.66 11.24 11.76
CA GLY A 49 -7.05 11.87 10.59
C GLY A 49 -7.56 11.26 9.29
N ASP A 50 -7.50 9.93 9.17
CA ASP A 50 -8.02 9.16 8.04
C ASP A 50 -9.50 9.50 7.78
N THR A 51 -10.35 9.42 8.83
CA THR A 51 -11.80 9.68 8.74
C THR A 51 -12.11 11.11 8.31
N ASP A 52 -11.48 12.10 8.94
CA ASP A 52 -11.77 13.52 8.73
C ASP A 52 -11.27 13.98 7.34
N ALA A 53 -10.07 13.53 6.93
CA ALA A 53 -9.52 13.80 5.61
C ALA A 53 -10.36 13.15 4.51
N ASN A 54 -10.79 11.89 4.69
CA ASN A 54 -11.67 11.21 3.74
C ASN A 54 -13.00 11.97 3.57
N GLY A 55 -13.64 12.35 4.68
CA GLY A 55 -14.91 13.08 4.65
C GLY A 55 -14.80 14.48 4.02
N LEU A 56 -13.63 15.13 4.11
CA LEU A 56 -13.36 16.38 3.39
C LEU A 56 -13.21 16.13 1.89
N LEU A 57 -12.35 15.19 1.49
CA LEU A 57 -12.05 14.89 0.09
C LEU A 57 -13.31 14.45 -0.67
N LEU A 58 -14.10 13.52 -0.11
CA LEU A 58 -15.34 13.04 -0.75
C LEU A 58 -16.34 14.16 -0.98
N ARG A 59 -16.48 15.08 -0.01
CA ARG A 59 -17.40 16.23 -0.12
C ARG A 59 -16.96 17.18 -1.21
N MET A 60 -15.66 17.52 -1.24
CA MET A 60 -15.11 18.42 -2.25
C MET A 60 -15.18 17.83 -3.66
N LEU A 61 -14.91 16.52 -3.80
CA LEU A 61 -15.06 15.80 -5.06
C LEU A 61 -16.52 15.78 -5.52
N ALA A 62 -17.47 15.52 -4.62
CA ALA A 62 -18.89 15.58 -4.96
C ALA A 62 -19.36 16.99 -5.37
N GLU A 63 -18.74 18.04 -4.83
CA GLU A 63 -19.04 19.44 -5.20
C GLU A 63 -18.46 19.81 -6.57
N HIS A 64 -17.19 19.47 -6.84
CA HIS A 64 -16.48 19.92 -8.03
C HIS A 64 -16.57 18.96 -9.22
N ARG A 65 -16.76 17.66 -8.95
CA ARG A 65 -16.80 16.57 -9.93
C ARG A 65 -17.91 15.55 -9.60
N PRO A 66 -19.19 15.98 -9.51
CA PRO A 66 -20.30 15.10 -9.14
C PRO A 66 -20.53 13.90 -10.07
N GLY A 67 -19.95 13.90 -11.27
CA GLY A 67 -20.05 12.80 -12.24
C GLY A 67 -18.90 11.80 -12.23
N ASP A 68 -17.81 12.08 -11.49
CA ASP A 68 -16.66 11.18 -11.40
C ASP A 68 -16.86 10.18 -10.25
N ALA A 69 -16.40 8.95 -10.41
CA ALA A 69 -16.40 7.97 -9.32
C ALA A 69 -15.19 8.19 -8.40
N VAL A 70 -15.21 7.60 -7.21
CA VAL A 70 -14.11 7.69 -6.24
C VAL A 70 -13.77 6.31 -5.69
N LEU A 71 -12.48 6.00 -5.67
CA LEU A 71 -11.86 4.89 -4.95
C LEU A 71 -11.01 5.50 -3.82
N SER A 72 -11.42 5.28 -2.57
CA SER A 72 -10.72 5.79 -1.39
C SER A 72 -10.27 4.63 -0.50
N GLU A 73 -9.10 4.75 0.12
CA GLU A 73 -8.66 3.81 1.16
C GLU A 73 -9.73 3.66 2.25
N GLU A 74 -10.34 4.77 2.64
CA GLU A 74 -11.20 4.92 3.82
C GLU A 74 -12.69 4.73 3.52
N SER A 75 -13.02 4.09 2.41
CA SER A 75 -14.41 3.83 2.03
C SER A 75 -14.57 2.44 1.43
N ALA A 76 -15.77 1.87 1.60
CA ALA A 76 -16.10 0.63 0.93
C ALA A 76 -15.99 0.82 -0.58
N ASP A 77 -15.38 -0.14 -1.27
CA ASP A 77 -15.21 -0.09 -2.72
C ASP A 77 -16.56 -0.33 -3.42
N ASP A 78 -17.15 0.73 -3.97
CA ASP A 78 -18.28 0.60 -4.88
C ASP A 78 -17.78 0.28 -6.30
N THR A 79 -17.96 -0.99 -6.69
CA THR A 79 -17.61 -1.51 -8.03
C THR A 79 -18.25 -0.74 -9.19
N ALA A 80 -19.22 0.15 -8.95
CA ALA A 80 -19.69 1.12 -9.95
C ALA A 80 -18.55 1.91 -10.61
N ARG A 81 -17.42 2.13 -9.93
CA ARG A 81 -16.22 2.78 -10.49
C ARG A 81 -15.67 2.07 -11.74
N LEU A 82 -15.86 0.76 -11.87
CA LEU A 82 -15.35 -0.03 -13.01
C LEU A 82 -16.06 0.35 -14.32
N ALA A 83 -17.31 0.83 -14.22
CA ALA A 83 -18.08 1.34 -15.35
C ALA A 83 -17.88 2.85 -15.58
N ALA A 84 -17.24 3.57 -14.66
CA ALA A 84 -17.03 5.01 -14.75
C ALA A 84 -15.88 5.36 -15.71
N PRO A 85 -16.01 6.40 -16.56
CA PRO A 85 -14.94 6.84 -17.44
C PRO A 85 -13.81 7.57 -16.69
N ARG A 86 -14.11 8.10 -15.50
CA ARG A 86 -13.25 8.95 -14.68
C ARG A 86 -13.37 8.50 -13.22
N VAL A 87 -12.25 8.23 -12.57
CA VAL A 87 -12.19 7.75 -11.19
C VAL A 87 -11.10 8.50 -10.44
N TRP A 88 -11.48 9.15 -9.34
CA TRP A 88 -10.52 9.71 -8.39
C TRP A 88 -10.04 8.59 -7.46
N ILE A 89 -8.74 8.35 -7.44
CA ILE A 89 -8.09 7.36 -6.57
C ILE A 89 -7.36 8.15 -5.48
N ILE A 90 -7.81 8.03 -4.24
CA ILE A 90 -7.34 8.87 -3.13
C ILE A 90 -6.85 8.04 -1.94
N ASP A 91 -5.78 8.53 -1.33
CA ASP A 91 -5.30 8.12 -0.02
C ASP A 91 -5.36 9.35 0.89
N PRO A 92 -6.37 9.43 1.78
CA PRO A 92 -6.56 10.59 2.63
C PRO A 92 -5.39 10.85 3.58
N LEU A 93 -4.63 9.81 3.96
CA LEU A 93 -3.48 9.90 4.84
C LEU A 93 -2.56 8.67 4.67
N ASP A 94 -1.58 8.79 3.77
CA ASP A 94 -0.54 7.78 3.59
C ASP A 94 0.54 7.95 4.68
N GLY A 95 0.84 6.86 5.39
CA GLY A 95 1.75 6.89 6.55
C GLY A 95 1.03 7.28 7.84
N SER A 96 -0.15 6.72 8.11
CA SER A 96 -0.92 6.99 9.34
C SER A 96 -0.12 6.66 10.61
N ARG A 97 0.80 5.68 10.58
CA ARG A 97 1.76 5.43 11.68
C ARG A 97 2.67 6.63 11.89
N GLU A 98 3.32 7.12 10.84
CA GLU A 98 4.20 8.28 10.88
C GLU A 98 3.49 9.54 11.36
N PHE A 99 2.24 9.75 10.91
CA PHE A 99 1.41 10.87 11.34
C PHE A 99 1.19 10.91 12.86
N GLY A 100 0.91 9.75 13.48
CA GLY A 100 0.68 9.61 14.91
C GLY A 100 1.93 9.75 15.80
N LEU A 101 3.13 9.88 15.21
CA LEU A 101 4.40 9.95 15.95
C LEU A 101 4.97 11.38 15.97
N PRO A 102 5.45 11.90 17.13
CA PRO A 102 6.08 13.22 17.20
C PRO A 102 7.31 13.35 16.29
N GLY A 103 7.48 14.52 15.67
CA GLY A 103 8.67 14.86 14.88
C GLY A 103 8.79 14.18 13.50
N ARG A 104 7.94 13.19 13.19
CA ARG A 104 7.91 12.55 11.86
C ARG A 104 7.30 13.48 10.82
N VAL A 105 7.89 13.48 9.62
CA VAL A 105 7.53 14.35 8.48
C VAL A 105 7.23 13.56 7.20
N ASP A 106 7.40 12.24 7.27
CA ASP A 106 7.30 11.27 6.19
C ASP A 106 5.91 10.62 6.16
N TRP A 107 4.90 11.46 5.95
CA TRP A 107 3.50 11.10 5.67
C TRP A 107 2.94 12.04 4.60
N ALA A 108 1.89 11.63 3.91
CA ALA A 108 1.40 12.30 2.72
C ALA A 108 -0.13 12.24 2.56
N VAL A 109 -0.63 12.98 1.58
CA VAL A 109 -2.00 12.84 1.04
C VAL A 109 -1.88 12.58 -0.46
N HIS A 110 -2.58 11.57 -0.97
CA HIS A 110 -2.58 11.23 -2.39
C HIS A 110 -3.90 11.56 -3.04
N VAL A 111 -3.84 12.29 -4.15
CA VAL A 111 -5.02 12.55 -4.98
C VAL A 111 -4.65 12.34 -6.44
N ALA A 112 -5.22 11.32 -7.07
CA ALA A 112 -5.05 11.04 -8.48
C ALA A 112 -6.39 10.95 -9.20
N LEU A 113 -6.41 11.38 -10.45
CA LEU A 113 -7.48 11.15 -11.40
C LEU A 113 -7.00 10.14 -12.43
N TRP A 114 -7.73 9.02 -12.49
CA TRP A 114 -7.64 8.04 -13.55
C TRP A 114 -8.73 8.29 -14.60
N GLU A 115 -8.38 8.15 -15.87
CA GLU A 115 -9.31 8.17 -16.98
C GLU A 115 -9.17 6.91 -17.84
N ARG A 116 -10.31 6.35 -18.25
CA ARG A 116 -10.36 5.17 -19.10
C ARG A 116 -9.54 5.39 -20.37
N ASP A 117 -8.77 4.36 -20.75
CA ASP A 117 -7.88 4.33 -21.91
C ASP A 117 -6.70 5.32 -21.85
N ARG A 118 -6.59 6.15 -20.80
CA ARG A 118 -5.52 7.14 -20.63
C ARG A 118 -4.65 6.90 -19.39
N GLY A 119 -5.16 6.18 -18.39
CA GLY A 119 -4.46 5.99 -17.12
C GLY A 119 -4.56 7.22 -16.22
N ILE A 120 -3.52 7.49 -15.43
CA ILE A 120 -3.48 8.67 -14.55
C ILE A 120 -3.23 9.93 -15.38
N THR A 121 -4.17 10.87 -15.39
CA THR A 121 -4.09 12.10 -16.20
C THR A 121 -3.91 13.37 -15.39
N ALA A 122 -4.25 13.33 -14.10
CA ALA A 122 -3.92 14.36 -13.13
C ALA A 122 -3.57 13.71 -11.79
N ALA A 123 -2.58 14.26 -11.09
CA ALA A 123 -2.17 13.78 -9.77
C ALA A 123 -1.53 14.88 -8.93
N ALA A 124 -1.71 14.78 -7.62
CA ALA A 124 -1.01 15.56 -6.63
C ALA A 124 -0.66 14.72 -5.39
N VAL A 125 0.53 14.99 -4.84
CA VAL A 125 0.98 14.46 -3.55
C VAL A 125 1.28 15.63 -2.62
N ALA A 126 0.57 15.74 -1.50
CA ALA A 126 0.93 16.68 -0.45
C ALA A 126 1.87 16.02 0.55
N GLN A 127 2.91 16.73 0.99
CA GLN A 127 3.69 16.42 2.19
C GLN A 127 3.51 17.56 3.18
N PRO A 128 2.43 17.54 3.98
CA PRO A 128 2.00 18.72 4.72
C PRO A 128 3.04 19.18 5.75
N ALA A 129 3.70 18.24 6.42
CA ALA A 129 4.77 18.53 7.37
C ALA A 129 6.00 19.23 6.75
N LEU A 130 6.16 19.16 5.42
CA LEU A 130 7.19 19.87 4.66
C LEU A 130 6.66 21.17 3.99
N GLY A 131 5.37 21.45 4.10
CA GLY A 131 4.71 22.58 3.43
C GLY A 131 4.77 22.50 1.91
N ARG A 132 4.66 21.30 1.32
CA ARG A 132 4.83 21.07 -0.12
C ARG A 132 3.66 20.29 -0.72
N VAL A 133 3.29 20.67 -1.94
CA VAL A 133 2.36 19.93 -2.81
C VAL A 133 3.03 19.76 -4.17
N TYR A 134 3.20 18.51 -4.60
CA TYR A 134 3.76 18.17 -5.89
C TYR A 134 2.63 17.87 -6.86
N ARG A 135 2.68 18.44 -8.06
CA ARG A 135 1.60 18.34 -9.06
C ARG A 135 2.14 17.79 -10.36
N SER A 136 1.42 16.85 -10.95
CA SER A 136 1.75 16.25 -12.25
C SER A 136 1.93 17.25 -13.40
N ASP A 137 1.28 18.42 -13.37
CA ASP A 137 1.34 19.41 -14.44
C ASP A 137 2.53 20.40 -14.36
N THR A 138 3.22 20.43 -13.22
CA THR A 138 4.31 21.38 -12.95
C THR A 138 5.58 20.74 -12.40
N CYS A 139 5.57 19.43 -12.17
CA CYS A 139 6.72 18.72 -11.61
C CYS A 139 7.83 18.50 -12.64
N SER A 140 9.05 18.38 -12.13
CA SER A 140 10.22 17.91 -12.86
C SER A 140 11.14 17.23 -11.86
N ALA A 141 11.68 16.07 -12.23
CA ALA A 141 12.57 15.33 -11.35
C ALA A 141 13.91 16.05 -11.22
N ALA A 142 14.37 16.22 -9.99
CA ALA A 142 15.72 16.69 -9.75
C ALA A 142 16.71 15.55 -9.99
N VAL A 143 17.78 15.84 -10.73
CA VAL A 143 18.87 14.88 -10.95
C VAL A 143 19.87 15.03 -9.81
N GLY A 144 19.89 14.06 -8.89
CA GLY A 144 20.94 13.94 -7.89
C GLY A 144 22.17 13.24 -8.47
N GLU A 145 23.35 13.86 -8.37
CA GLU A 145 24.61 13.15 -8.64
C GLU A 145 25.07 12.44 -7.36
N ARG A 146 25.02 11.11 -7.36
CA ARG A 146 25.54 10.26 -6.27
C ARG A 146 26.47 9.20 -6.84
N THR A 147 27.54 8.92 -6.11
CA THR A 147 28.49 7.83 -6.44
C THR A 147 27.89 6.46 -6.19
N ARG A 148 27.01 6.34 -5.19
CA ARG A 148 26.28 5.11 -4.84
C ARG A 148 24.78 5.41 -4.87
N PRO A 149 23.99 4.67 -5.67
CA PRO A 149 22.54 4.84 -5.72
C PRO A 149 21.91 4.60 -4.35
N ARG A 150 21.04 5.51 -3.92
CA ARG A 150 20.23 5.32 -2.71
C ARG A 150 18.86 4.73 -3.06
N ILE A 151 18.54 3.59 -2.50
CA ILE A 151 17.28 2.87 -2.70
C ILE A 151 16.44 2.98 -1.42
N LEU A 152 15.26 3.58 -1.54
CA LEU A 152 14.27 3.65 -0.47
C LEU A 152 13.42 2.39 -0.45
N VAL A 153 13.17 1.90 0.77
CA VAL A 153 12.27 0.77 1.05
C VAL A 153 11.38 1.12 2.24
N SER A 154 10.32 0.35 2.47
CA SER A 154 9.47 0.50 3.65
C SER A 154 10.26 0.32 4.95
N ASP A 155 10.05 1.22 5.91
CA ASP A 155 10.59 1.10 7.29
C ASP A 155 9.98 -0.07 8.08
N SER A 156 8.76 -0.49 7.72
CA SER A 156 8.07 -1.59 8.40
C SER A 156 8.17 -2.92 7.68
N ARG A 157 8.15 -2.92 6.34
CA ARG A 157 8.03 -4.13 5.51
C ARG A 157 8.94 -4.06 4.29
N PRO A 158 10.29 -4.03 4.46
CA PRO A 158 11.21 -4.03 3.32
C PRO A 158 11.19 -5.40 2.62
N PRO A 159 11.25 -5.46 1.28
CA PRO A 159 11.21 -6.73 0.57
C PRO A 159 12.53 -7.50 0.75
N GLU A 160 12.47 -8.83 0.86
CA GLU A 160 13.64 -9.68 1.17
C GLU A 160 14.79 -9.50 0.17
N PHE A 161 14.48 -9.26 -1.10
CA PHE A 161 15.48 -9.06 -2.15
C PHE A 161 16.15 -7.68 -2.10
N ALA A 162 15.69 -6.73 -1.28
CA ALA A 162 16.19 -5.35 -1.28
C ALA A 162 17.68 -5.24 -0.94
N ALA A 163 18.14 -5.93 0.11
CA ALA A 163 19.53 -5.83 0.56
C ALA A 163 20.49 -6.44 -0.47
N PRO A 164 20.25 -7.67 -0.98
CA PRO A 164 21.02 -8.21 -2.11
C PRO A 164 20.98 -7.32 -3.36
N LEU A 165 19.85 -6.68 -3.66
CA LEU A 165 19.71 -5.77 -4.80
C LEU A 165 20.62 -4.54 -4.66
N ALA A 166 20.62 -3.91 -3.48
CA ALA A 166 21.47 -2.76 -3.22
C ALA A 166 22.95 -3.11 -3.31
N GLU A 167 23.37 -4.25 -2.74
CA GLU A 167 24.75 -4.74 -2.88
C GLU A 167 25.15 -4.94 -4.34
N ARG A 168 24.26 -5.54 -5.13
CA ARG A 168 24.50 -5.84 -6.55
C ARG A 168 24.74 -4.60 -7.41
N ILE A 169 24.04 -3.50 -7.11
CA ILE A 169 24.22 -2.23 -7.83
C ILE A 169 25.21 -1.27 -7.14
N ALA A 170 25.94 -1.75 -6.14
CA ALA A 170 26.82 -0.94 -5.27
C ALA A 170 26.10 0.26 -4.61
N GLY A 171 24.80 0.13 -4.39
CA GLY A 171 23.94 1.12 -3.75
C GLY A 171 23.91 1.03 -2.23
N GLU A 172 23.00 1.79 -1.65
CA GLU A 172 22.71 1.86 -0.22
C GLU A 172 21.19 1.79 -0.01
N LEU A 173 20.75 1.01 0.98
CA LEU A 173 19.35 0.98 1.40
C LEU A 173 19.10 2.00 2.51
N GLU A 174 17.97 2.69 2.42
CA GLU A 174 17.49 3.58 3.47
C GLU A 174 15.98 3.35 3.72
N PRO A 175 15.59 2.97 4.95
CA PRO A 175 14.17 2.81 5.29
C PRO A 175 13.48 4.17 5.40
N MET A 176 12.23 4.26 4.96
CA MET A 176 11.39 5.45 5.09
C MET A 176 9.90 5.09 5.14
N GLY A 177 9.12 5.81 5.98
CA GLY A 177 7.65 5.71 6.03
C GLY A 177 6.98 6.25 4.77
N SER A 178 5.66 6.03 4.61
CA SER A 178 4.81 6.57 3.52
C SER A 178 5.26 6.26 2.07
N ALA A 179 4.39 5.68 1.25
CA ALA A 179 4.67 5.48 -0.16
C ALA A 179 4.90 6.82 -0.90
N GLY A 180 4.10 7.83 -0.60
CA GLY A 180 4.23 9.19 -1.12
C GLY A 180 5.53 9.87 -0.72
N ALA A 181 5.94 9.77 0.55
CA ALA A 181 7.18 10.37 1.02
C ALA A 181 8.41 9.78 0.30
N LYS A 182 8.42 8.45 0.10
CA LYS A 182 9.48 7.75 -0.65
C LYS A 182 9.54 8.18 -2.11
N ALA A 183 8.41 8.16 -2.81
CA ALA A 183 8.35 8.57 -4.21
C ALA A 183 8.78 10.03 -4.39
N MET A 184 8.32 10.93 -3.51
CA MET A 184 8.67 12.34 -3.60
C MET A 184 10.14 12.61 -3.22
N ALA A 185 10.75 11.79 -2.36
CA ALA A 185 12.19 11.84 -2.10
C ALA A 185 13.02 11.48 -3.36
N VAL A 186 12.56 10.52 -4.18
CA VAL A 186 13.16 10.24 -5.49
C VAL A 186 12.98 11.44 -6.42
N LEU A 187 11.77 12.01 -6.49
CA LEU A 187 11.49 13.21 -7.30
C LEU A 187 12.38 14.40 -6.93
N ARG A 188 12.68 14.59 -5.64
CA ARG A 188 13.56 15.64 -5.14
C ARG A 188 15.06 15.34 -5.29
N GLY A 189 15.44 14.16 -5.79
CA GLY A 189 16.84 13.75 -5.88
C GLY A 189 17.48 13.48 -4.51
N GLU A 190 16.68 13.26 -3.46
CA GLU A 190 17.15 12.85 -2.13
C GLU A 190 17.49 11.35 -2.09
N ALA A 191 16.86 10.58 -2.98
CA ALA A 191 17.16 9.19 -3.29
C ALA A 191 17.10 8.95 -4.81
N ASP A 192 17.59 7.78 -5.24
CA ASP A 192 17.70 7.43 -6.66
C ASP A 192 16.65 6.40 -7.11
N ALA A 193 16.13 5.61 -6.17
CA ALA A 193 15.07 4.65 -6.38
C ALA A 193 14.19 4.47 -5.13
N TYR A 194 12.97 4.04 -5.36
CA TYR A 194 12.02 3.53 -4.39
C TYR A 194 11.54 2.17 -4.91
N VAL A 195 11.75 1.13 -4.11
CA VAL A 195 11.33 -0.23 -4.40
C VAL A 195 10.38 -0.70 -3.32
N HIS A 196 9.25 -1.26 -3.73
CA HIS A 196 8.30 -1.93 -2.85
C HIS A 196 7.92 -3.28 -3.42
N ALA A 197 7.79 -4.28 -2.55
CA ALA A 197 7.13 -5.54 -2.85
C ALA A 197 6.53 -6.09 -1.55
N GLY A 198 5.59 -7.03 -1.67
CA GLY A 198 4.85 -7.54 -0.51
C GLY A 198 3.63 -6.68 -0.17
N GLY A 199 3.01 -6.07 -1.17
CA GLY A 199 1.65 -5.57 -1.05
C GLY A 199 1.49 -4.09 -0.77
N GLN A 200 0.80 -3.42 -1.69
CA GLN A 200 0.26 -2.07 -1.60
C GLN A 200 -1.10 -2.04 -2.32
N TRP A 201 -1.80 -0.93 -2.21
CA TRP A 201 -3.06 -0.68 -2.91
C TRP A 201 -2.86 0.39 -3.98
N GLU A 202 -3.84 0.52 -4.87
CA GLU A 202 -3.82 1.53 -5.92
C GLU A 202 -3.68 2.95 -5.36
N TRP A 203 -4.36 3.27 -4.26
CA TRP A 203 -4.28 4.58 -3.60
C TRP A 203 -2.91 4.88 -2.98
N ASP A 204 -2.15 3.87 -2.55
CA ASP A 204 -0.78 4.04 -2.05
C ASP A 204 0.16 4.56 -3.18
N SER A 205 -0.15 4.29 -4.46
CA SER A 205 0.78 4.53 -5.59
C SER A 205 0.25 5.42 -6.71
N ALA A 206 -1.07 5.57 -6.91
CA ALA A 206 -1.64 6.25 -8.07
C ALA A 206 -1.15 7.70 -8.20
N ALA A 207 -1.24 8.49 -7.12
CA ALA A 207 -0.76 9.87 -7.15
C ALA A 207 0.77 9.98 -7.18
N PRO A 208 1.52 9.23 -6.35
CA PRO A 208 2.98 9.15 -6.46
C PRO A 208 3.50 8.83 -7.87
N VAL A 209 2.91 7.84 -8.53
CA VAL A 209 3.29 7.39 -9.88
C VAL A 209 2.88 8.41 -10.93
N GLY A 210 1.67 9.00 -10.84
CA GLY A 210 1.23 10.05 -11.74
C GLY A 210 2.17 11.27 -11.71
N VAL A 211 2.58 11.70 -10.51
CA VAL A 211 3.54 12.79 -10.34
C VAL A 211 4.94 12.38 -10.83
N ALA A 212 5.41 11.17 -10.52
CA ALA A 212 6.75 10.69 -10.90
C ALA A 212 6.90 10.51 -12.43
N LEU A 213 5.90 9.92 -13.10
CA LEU A 213 5.89 9.76 -14.55
C LEU A 213 5.91 11.12 -15.25
N ALA A 214 5.07 12.06 -14.82
CA ALA A 214 5.04 13.41 -15.38
C ALA A 214 6.35 14.18 -15.15
N ALA A 215 7.06 13.86 -14.07
CA ALA A 215 8.38 14.41 -13.76
C ALA A 215 9.53 13.79 -14.58
N GLY A 216 9.25 12.75 -15.38
CA GLY A 216 10.23 12.04 -16.22
C GLY A 216 10.98 10.89 -15.53
N LEU A 217 10.48 10.40 -14.40
CA LEU A 217 11.02 9.19 -13.74
C LEU A 217 10.50 7.91 -14.41
N HIS A 218 11.21 6.81 -14.17
CA HIS A 218 10.73 5.48 -14.51
C HIS A 218 9.78 4.98 -13.42
N CYS A 219 8.61 4.48 -13.81
CA CYS A 219 7.65 3.83 -12.93
C CYS A 219 7.14 2.53 -13.57
N SER A 220 7.24 1.41 -12.86
CA SER A 220 6.73 0.11 -13.31
C SER A 220 6.43 -0.81 -12.13
N ARG A 221 5.84 -1.97 -12.40
CA ARG A 221 5.96 -3.15 -11.54
C ARG A 221 7.43 -3.60 -11.47
N ILE A 222 7.78 -4.43 -10.50
CA ILE A 222 9.15 -4.90 -10.32
C ILE A 222 9.62 -5.87 -11.42
N ASP A 223 8.68 -6.42 -12.19
CA ASP A 223 8.93 -7.22 -13.41
C ASP A 223 9.06 -6.35 -14.68
N GLY A 224 8.91 -5.02 -14.54
CA GLY A 224 8.99 -4.05 -15.63
C GLY A 224 7.66 -3.81 -16.38
N THR A 225 6.59 -4.52 -16.04
CA THR A 225 5.27 -4.28 -16.65
C THR A 225 4.66 -2.96 -16.17
N PRO A 226 3.77 -2.32 -16.97
CA PRO A 226 3.09 -1.10 -16.57
C PRO A 226 2.26 -1.27 -15.29
N LEU A 227 2.18 -0.20 -14.50
CA LEU A 227 1.27 -0.10 -13.37
C LEU A 227 -0.14 0.19 -13.89
N LEU A 228 -1.10 -0.68 -13.57
CA LEU A 228 -2.51 -0.52 -13.95
C LEU A 228 -3.33 -0.04 -12.75
N TYR A 229 -4.40 0.69 -13.05
CA TYR A 229 -5.25 1.36 -12.06
C TYR A 229 -6.71 1.29 -12.49
N ASN A 230 -7.61 1.49 -11.52
CA ASN A 230 -9.03 1.20 -11.59
C ASN A 230 -9.30 -0.28 -11.95
N GLU A 231 -8.45 -1.19 -11.47
CA GLU A 231 -8.64 -2.61 -11.67
C GLU A 231 -9.78 -3.13 -10.76
N PRO A 232 -10.47 -4.22 -11.14
CA PRO A 232 -11.47 -4.86 -10.28
C PRO A 232 -10.93 -5.23 -8.89
N HIS A 233 -9.62 -5.41 -8.81
CA HIS A 233 -8.90 -5.72 -7.60
C HIS A 233 -7.81 -4.65 -7.42
N PRO A 234 -8.04 -3.61 -6.61
CA PRO A 234 -7.19 -2.43 -6.52
C PRO A 234 -5.91 -2.67 -5.67
N TYR A 235 -5.41 -3.90 -5.67
CA TYR A 235 -4.19 -4.27 -4.97
C TYR A 235 -3.05 -4.27 -5.98
N LEU A 236 -1.98 -3.57 -5.61
CA LEU A 236 -0.79 -3.39 -6.41
C LEU A 236 0.40 -3.99 -5.63
N PRO A 237 0.81 -5.23 -5.97
CA PRO A 237 1.72 -6.02 -5.11
C PRO A 237 3.10 -5.39 -4.90
N ASP A 238 3.56 -4.63 -5.88
CA ASP A 238 4.94 -4.18 -5.97
C ASP A 238 5.05 -3.02 -6.94
N LEU A 239 6.09 -2.21 -6.77
CA LEU A 239 6.42 -1.14 -7.70
C LEU A 239 7.91 -0.82 -7.65
N LEU A 240 8.38 -0.21 -8.73
CA LEU A 240 9.66 0.43 -8.86
C LEU A 240 9.44 1.86 -9.36
N ILE A 241 9.89 2.86 -8.59
CA ILE A 241 10.02 4.25 -9.03
C ILE A 241 11.51 4.60 -8.97
N CYS A 242 12.12 4.98 -10.07
CA CYS A 242 13.55 5.31 -10.08
C CYS A 242 13.93 6.30 -11.18
N ARG A 243 15.17 6.76 -11.14
CA ARG A 243 15.75 7.45 -12.27
C ARG A 243 15.80 6.54 -13.51
N PRO A 244 15.54 7.07 -14.73
CA PRO A 244 15.52 6.27 -15.95
C PRO A 244 16.81 5.49 -16.23
N ASP A 245 17.98 6.03 -15.86
CA ASP A 245 19.28 5.38 -16.08
C ASP A 245 19.52 4.17 -15.18
N LEU A 246 18.81 4.05 -14.05
CA LEU A 246 18.91 2.92 -13.12
C LEU A 246 17.90 1.81 -13.39
N ALA A 247 16.84 2.08 -14.15
CA ALA A 247 15.72 1.16 -14.33
C ALA A 247 16.16 -0.22 -14.84
N SER A 248 17.00 -0.27 -15.87
CA SER A 248 17.45 -1.56 -16.44
C SER A 248 18.28 -2.38 -15.44
N ALA A 249 19.17 -1.74 -14.68
CA ALA A 249 20.01 -2.43 -13.71
C ALA A 249 19.19 -2.94 -12.51
N LEU A 250 18.25 -2.14 -12.03
CA LEU A 250 17.34 -2.50 -10.94
C LEU A 250 16.43 -3.66 -11.33
N LEU A 251 15.75 -3.56 -12.49
CA LEU A 251 14.84 -4.61 -12.97
C LEU A 251 15.58 -5.93 -13.22
N SER A 252 16.78 -5.89 -13.83
CA SER A 252 17.59 -7.09 -14.02
C SER A 252 18.05 -7.70 -12.68
N GLY A 253 18.46 -6.85 -11.74
CA GLY A 253 18.86 -7.30 -10.41
C GLY A 253 17.71 -7.97 -9.66
N ILE A 254 16.50 -7.39 -9.73
CA ILE A 254 15.29 -7.94 -9.13
C ILE A 254 14.94 -9.28 -9.78
N ALA A 255 14.86 -9.35 -11.11
CA ALA A 255 14.48 -10.57 -11.82
C ALA A 255 15.38 -11.76 -11.46
N ASP A 256 16.69 -11.53 -11.33
CA ASP A 256 17.63 -12.58 -10.93
C ASP A 256 17.45 -13.02 -9.47
N LEU A 257 17.04 -12.11 -8.58
CA LEU A 257 16.86 -12.38 -7.14
C LEU A 257 15.50 -13.01 -6.83
N THR A 258 14.48 -12.75 -7.64
CA THR A 258 13.11 -13.24 -7.44
C THR A 258 12.72 -14.38 -8.38
N GLY A 259 13.58 -14.74 -9.34
CA GLY A 259 13.25 -15.71 -10.39
C GLY A 259 12.29 -15.18 -11.44
N GLY A 260 12.07 -13.86 -11.49
CA GLY A 260 11.32 -13.17 -12.55
C GLY A 260 9.80 -13.28 -12.47
N ALA A 261 9.23 -13.94 -11.44
CA ALA A 261 7.79 -14.04 -11.24
C ALA A 261 7.32 -13.00 -10.21
N ALA A 262 6.51 -12.03 -10.65
CA ALA A 262 5.72 -11.20 -9.75
C ALA A 262 4.40 -11.90 -9.41
N ASP A 263 3.94 -11.75 -8.17
CA ASP A 263 2.63 -12.27 -7.76
C ASP A 263 1.50 -11.53 -8.52
N SER A 264 0.43 -12.26 -8.83
CA SER A 264 -0.83 -11.63 -9.19
C SER A 264 -1.41 -10.85 -7.99
N PRO A 265 -2.31 -9.88 -8.19
CA PRO A 265 -2.97 -9.17 -7.09
C PRO A 265 -3.60 -10.10 -6.04
N ARG A 266 -4.28 -11.16 -6.48
CA ARG A 266 -4.92 -12.13 -5.56
C ARG A 266 -3.91 -12.97 -4.80
N VAL A 267 -2.88 -13.47 -5.48
CA VAL A 267 -1.80 -14.25 -4.83
C VAL A 267 -1.11 -13.39 -3.78
N ALA A 268 -0.86 -12.12 -4.09
CA ALA A 268 -0.22 -11.22 -3.17
C ALA A 268 -1.10 -10.85 -1.97
N MET A 269 -2.43 -10.75 -2.13
CA MET A 269 -3.36 -10.62 -0.99
C MET A 269 -3.37 -11.87 -0.09
N ALA A 270 -3.41 -13.07 -0.69
CA ALA A 270 -3.31 -14.31 0.08
C ALA A 270 -1.97 -14.41 0.82
N ARG A 271 -0.86 -14.00 0.18
CA ARG A 271 0.45 -13.93 0.82
C ARG A 271 0.50 -12.93 1.96
N GLU A 272 -0.11 -11.74 1.81
CA GLU A 272 -0.19 -10.74 2.87
C GLU A 272 -0.94 -11.29 4.09
N TYR A 273 -2.08 -11.95 3.87
CA TYR A 273 -2.80 -12.64 4.94
C TYR A 273 -1.91 -13.67 5.65
N LEU A 274 -1.24 -14.54 4.89
CA LEU A 274 -0.37 -15.56 5.48
C LEU A 274 0.83 -14.95 6.22
N GLY A 275 1.41 -13.86 5.72
CA GLY A 275 2.48 -13.13 6.39
C GLY A 275 2.04 -12.55 7.72
N SER A 276 0.80 -12.05 7.81
CA SER A 276 0.22 -11.49 9.03
C SER A 276 0.09 -12.51 10.17
N LEU A 277 0.02 -13.82 9.86
CA LEU A 277 0.01 -14.89 10.87
C LEU A 277 1.29 -14.90 11.73
N LEU A 278 2.43 -14.53 11.14
CA LEU A 278 3.73 -14.48 11.81
C LEU A 278 4.08 -13.09 12.33
N SER A 279 3.75 -12.04 11.55
CA SER A 279 4.12 -10.66 11.90
C SER A 279 3.18 -10.04 12.93
N HIS A 280 1.97 -10.57 13.07
CA HIS A 280 0.85 -9.95 13.81
C HIS A 280 0.55 -8.51 13.33
N ASP A 281 0.93 -8.19 12.10
CA ASP A 281 0.61 -6.94 11.42
C ASP A 281 -0.40 -7.23 10.31
N ALA A 282 -1.66 -6.91 10.56
CA ALA A 282 -2.76 -7.07 9.62
C ALA A 282 -3.14 -5.75 8.94
N SER A 283 -2.30 -4.71 9.02
CA SER A 283 -2.63 -3.35 8.54
C SER A 283 -2.95 -3.27 7.04
N LYS A 284 -2.46 -4.22 6.23
CA LYS A 284 -2.76 -4.31 4.79
C LYS A 284 -3.61 -5.52 4.41
N VAL A 285 -4.10 -6.28 5.39
CA VAL A 285 -5.05 -7.38 5.17
C VAL A 285 -6.46 -6.80 5.06
N ARG A 286 -7.10 -6.96 3.90
CA ARG A 286 -8.50 -6.57 3.68
C ARG A 286 -9.42 -7.77 3.61
N LEU A 287 -10.32 -7.87 4.59
CA LEU A 287 -11.35 -8.90 4.69
C LEU A 287 -12.72 -8.23 4.56
N ALA A 288 -13.62 -8.87 3.81
CA ALA A 288 -15.00 -8.39 3.69
C ALA A 288 -15.69 -8.38 5.07
N ALA A 289 -16.68 -7.52 5.26
CA ALA A 289 -17.38 -7.42 6.55
C ALA A 289 -17.98 -8.77 7.00
N ASP A 290 -18.54 -9.53 6.06
CA ASP A 290 -19.10 -10.87 6.24
C ASP A 290 -18.09 -12.00 5.96
N CYS A 291 -16.80 -11.67 5.84
CA CYS A 291 -15.74 -12.66 5.66
C CYS A 291 -15.72 -13.66 6.80
N PHE A 292 -15.39 -14.90 6.47
CA PHE A 292 -15.34 -15.96 7.44
C PHE A 292 -14.17 -16.91 7.29
N ARG A 293 -13.86 -17.61 8.39
CA ARG A 293 -12.81 -18.63 8.44
C ARG A 293 -13.36 -19.98 8.86
N VAL A 294 -13.01 -21.03 8.10
CA VAL A 294 -13.31 -22.43 8.41
C VAL A 294 -12.00 -23.21 8.48
N GLU A 295 -11.78 -23.94 9.57
CA GLU A 295 -10.63 -24.83 9.76
C GLU A 295 -11.10 -26.28 9.95
N ASN A 296 -10.66 -27.18 9.08
CA ASN A 296 -11.04 -28.61 9.11
C ASN A 296 -12.56 -28.81 9.26
N GLY A 297 -13.35 -27.99 8.55
CA GLY A 297 -14.82 -28.03 8.54
C GLY A 297 -15.50 -27.35 9.74
N ARG A 298 -14.75 -26.76 10.68
CA ARG A 298 -15.29 -26.01 11.81
C ARG A 298 -15.15 -24.51 11.56
N ARG A 299 -16.22 -23.76 11.82
CA ARG A 299 -16.20 -22.30 11.79
C ARG A 299 -15.32 -21.78 12.94
N THR A 300 -14.31 -20.97 12.60
CA THR A 300 -13.35 -20.41 13.57
C THR A 300 -13.29 -18.88 13.53
N GLY A 301 -13.85 -18.23 12.50
CA GLY A 301 -14.05 -16.78 12.48
C GLY A 301 -15.37 -16.42 11.78
N GLU A 302 -16.11 -15.48 12.35
CA GLU A 302 -17.48 -15.13 11.92
C GLU A 302 -17.58 -13.79 11.18
N SER A 303 -16.54 -12.95 11.23
CA SER A 303 -16.49 -11.68 10.48
C SER A 303 -15.05 -11.29 10.13
N GLY A 304 -14.88 -10.44 9.11
CA GLY A 304 -13.58 -9.89 8.76
C GLY A 304 -12.91 -9.13 9.92
N SER A 305 -13.67 -8.32 10.65
CA SER A 305 -13.15 -7.55 11.80
C SER A 305 -12.67 -8.45 12.95
N GLU A 306 -13.35 -9.58 13.17
CA GLU A 306 -12.93 -10.56 14.17
C GLU A 306 -11.62 -11.24 13.76
N ILE A 307 -11.54 -11.69 12.50
CA ILE A 307 -10.34 -12.37 11.98
C ILE A 307 -9.14 -11.42 12.00
N VAL A 308 -9.29 -10.15 11.61
CA VAL A 308 -8.21 -9.15 11.71
C VAL A 308 -7.73 -8.99 13.16
N ARG A 309 -8.65 -8.84 14.12
CA ARG A 309 -8.31 -8.74 15.54
C ARG A 309 -7.57 -9.98 16.04
N GLU A 310 -7.97 -11.15 15.57
CA GLU A 310 -7.29 -12.41 15.87
C GLU A 310 -5.89 -12.47 15.28
N LEU A 311 -5.66 -12.06 14.03
CA LEU A 311 -4.31 -11.98 13.44
C LEU A 311 -3.36 -11.13 14.28
N GLU A 312 -3.85 -9.98 14.77
CA GLU A 312 -3.05 -9.03 15.54
C GLU A 312 -2.81 -9.42 17.00
N THR A 313 -3.77 -10.11 17.64
CA THR A 313 -3.75 -10.30 19.11
C THR A 313 -4.14 -11.71 19.58
N GLY A 314 -4.49 -12.60 18.65
CA GLY A 314 -4.94 -13.95 18.92
C GLY A 314 -3.82 -14.82 19.49
N ALA A 315 -4.05 -15.36 20.69
CA ALA A 315 -3.08 -16.23 21.35
C ALA A 315 -2.76 -17.51 20.54
N GLN A 316 -3.65 -17.92 19.64
CA GLN A 316 -3.47 -19.07 18.75
C GLN A 316 -2.32 -18.89 17.75
N TYR A 317 -1.98 -17.65 17.39
CA TYR A 317 -0.93 -17.37 16.41
C TYR A 317 0.44 -17.10 17.04
N LEU A 318 0.49 -16.80 18.34
CA LEU A 318 1.75 -16.53 19.07
C LEU A 318 2.79 -17.66 18.98
N PRO A 319 2.42 -18.96 18.96
CA PRO A 319 3.38 -20.04 18.83
C PRO A 319 3.99 -20.18 17.43
N LEU A 320 3.45 -19.50 16.41
CA LEU A 320 3.89 -19.67 15.02
C LEU A 320 5.28 -19.06 14.82
N THR A 321 6.18 -19.81 14.16
CA THR A 321 7.57 -19.40 14.01
C THR A 321 8.01 -19.27 12.56
N ALA A 322 7.46 -20.08 11.64
CA ALA A 322 7.82 -20.01 10.23
C ALA A 322 6.74 -20.58 9.31
N ILE A 323 6.67 -20.04 8.10
CA ILE A 323 5.97 -20.61 6.95
C ILE A 323 7.04 -21.07 5.95
N ARG A 324 6.99 -22.35 5.55
CA ARG A 324 7.95 -22.98 4.64
C ARG A 324 7.25 -23.60 3.44
N ASP A 325 8.01 -23.79 2.36
CA ASP A 325 7.57 -24.46 1.13
C ASP A 325 6.25 -23.88 0.56
N LEU A 326 6.07 -22.57 0.72
CA LEU A 326 4.87 -21.86 0.32
C LEU A 326 4.75 -21.81 -1.21
N SER A 327 3.63 -22.32 -1.71
CA SER A 327 3.27 -22.29 -3.12
C SER A 327 1.82 -21.85 -3.30
N PHE A 328 1.54 -21.19 -4.43
CA PHE A 328 0.21 -20.69 -4.76
C PHE A 328 -0.31 -21.27 -6.07
N SER A 329 -1.62 -21.40 -6.16
CA SER A 329 -2.34 -21.68 -7.40
C SER A 329 -3.59 -20.81 -7.47
N GLU A 330 -3.81 -20.13 -8.59
CA GLU A 330 -4.98 -19.27 -8.79
C GLU A 330 -5.96 -19.93 -9.77
N PHE A 331 -7.24 -19.93 -9.43
CA PHE A 331 -8.34 -20.45 -10.25
C PHE A 331 -9.54 -19.51 -10.19
N GLY A 332 -9.75 -18.73 -11.25
CA GLY A 332 -10.84 -17.76 -11.29
C GLY A 332 -10.67 -16.67 -10.21
N THR A 333 -11.57 -16.65 -9.23
CA THR A 333 -11.53 -15.72 -8.09
C THR A 333 -10.81 -16.27 -6.87
N ASP A 334 -10.31 -17.50 -6.95
CA ASP A 334 -9.86 -18.26 -5.79
C ASP A 334 -8.34 -18.48 -5.84
N VAL A 335 -7.71 -18.38 -4.67
CA VAL A 335 -6.28 -18.67 -4.48
C VAL A 335 -6.14 -19.82 -3.50
N VAL A 336 -5.37 -20.83 -3.89
CA VAL A 336 -4.99 -21.95 -3.03
C VAL A 336 -3.52 -21.81 -2.66
N ALA A 337 -3.25 -21.62 -1.37
CA ALA A 337 -1.92 -21.66 -0.81
C ALA A 337 -1.64 -23.04 -0.20
N ARG A 338 -0.48 -23.61 -0.48
CA ARG A 338 0.02 -24.83 0.18
C ARG A 338 1.36 -24.54 0.83
N PHE A 339 1.50 -24.87 2.10
CA PHE A 339 2.70 -24.57 2.88
C PHE A 339 2.84 -25.48 4.10
N GLN A 340 4.03 -25.48 4.69
CA GLN A 340 4.29 -26.01 6.02
C GLN A 340 4.31 -24.87 7.03
N LEU A 341 3.70 -25.07 8.19
CA LEU A 341 3.69 -24.11 9.29
C LEU A 341 4.38 -24.72 10.51
N ASP A 342 5.42 -24.04 10.98
CA ASP A 342 6.16 -24.42 12.18
C ASP A 342 5.63 -23.65 13.38
N MET A 343 5.49 -24.35 14.50
CA MET A 343 5.05 -23.79 15.78
C MET A 343 5.94 -24.26 16.92
N SER A 344 6.25 -23.36 17.86
CA SER A 344 7.00 -23.68 19.08
C SER A 344 6.05 -24.09 20.20
N VAL A 345 6.19 -25.31 20.71
CA VAL A 345 5.45 -25.78 21.90
C VAL A 345 6.45 -26.26 22.93
N GLY A 346 6.71 -25.44 23.95
CA GLY A 346 7.84 -25.66 24.85
C GLY A 346 9.16 -25.51 24.10
N ASP A 347 10.06 -26.48 24.25
CA ASP A 347 11.36 -26.54 23.56
C ASP A 347 11.29 -27.31 22.22
N GLU A 348 10.11 -27.80 21.81
CA GLU A 348 9.92 -28.58 20.59
C GLU A 348 9.28 -27.74 19.47
N THR A 349 9.75 -27.96 18.23
CA THR A 349 9.11 -27.42 17.03
C THR A 349 8.19 -28.47 16.42
N HIS A 350 6.92 -28.12 16.24
CA HIS A 350 5.94 -28.94 15.55
C HIS A 350 5.64 -28.34 14.18
N THR A 351 5.65 -29.18 13.15
CA THR A 351 5.30 -28.79 11.79
C THR A 351 3.96 -29.42 11.38
N VAL A 352 3.09 -28.62 10.80
CA VAL A 352 1.84 -29.07 10.15
C VAL A 352 1.84 -28.65 8.68
N SER A 353 1.14 -29.41 7.84
CA SER A 353 0.91 -29.05 6.44
C SER A 353 -0.44 -28.36 6.32
N LEU A 354 -0.49 -27.22 5.63
CA LEU A 354 -1.72 -26.49 5.40
C LEU A 354 -2.01 -26.39 3.90
N THR A 355 -3.29 -26.53 3.58
CA THR A 355 -3.88 -26.01 2.35
C THR A 355 -4.89 -24.95 2.74
N GLU A 356 -4.60 -23.68 2.45
CA GLU A 356 -5.55 -22.57 2.64
C GLU A 356 -6.14 -22.15 1.30
N HIS A 357 -7.47 -22.04 1.27
CA HIS A 357 -8.24 -21.56 0.14
C HIS A 357 -8.83 -20.19 0.46
N PHE A 358 -8.53 -19.22 -0.39
CA PHE A 358 -9.00 -17.84 -0.29
C PHE A 358 -9.96 -17.54 -1.43
N ALA A 359 -11.19 -17.12 -1.10
CA ALA A 359 -12.11 -16.56 -2.08
C ALA A 359 -11.90 -15.04 -2.15
N ILE A 360 -11.41 -14.53 -3.29
CA ILE A 360 -11.02 -13.12 -3.48
C ILE A 360 -11.72 -12.57 -4.75
N PRO A 361 -13.03 -12.25 -4.65
CA PRO A 361 -13.81 -11.79 -5.80
C PRO A 361 -13.47 -10.36 -6.27
N GLY A 362 -12.85 -9.54 -5.41
CA GLY A 362 -12.54 -8.13 -5.69
C GLY A 362 -11.48 -7.60 -4.72
N ALA A 363 -11.73 -6.43 -4.11
CA ALA A 363 -10.79 -5.74 -3.23
C ALA A 363 -10.63 -6.34 -1.81
N GLU A 364 -11.39 -7.38 -1.49
CA GLU A 364 -11.45 -7.97 -0.15
C GLU A 364 -11.47 -9.50 -0.22
N ILE A 365 -10.86 -10.17 0.76
CA ILE A 365 -11.01 -11.62 0.93
C ILE A 365 -12.40 -11.87 1.53
N ALA A 366 -13.22 -12.66 0.83
CA ALA A 366 -14.60 -12.96 1.22
C ALA A 366 -14.73 -14.24 2.07
N ALA A 367 -13.80 -15.18 1.93
CA ALA A 367 -13.80 -16.39 2.74
C ALA A 367 -12.42 -17.05 2.77
N ILE A 368 -12.12 -17.70 3.89
CA ILE A 368 -10.88 -18.46 4.11
C ILE A 368 -11.25 -19.85 4.59
N THR A 369 -10.76 -20.88 3.89
CA THR A 369 -10.94 -22.28 4.31
C THR A 369 -9.58 -22.95 4.42
N ALA A 370 -9.22 -23.37 5.61
CA ALA A 370 -7.97 -24.07 5.89
C ALA A 370 -8.20 -25.55 6.15
N ILE A 371 -7.40 -26.38 5.49
CA ILE A 371 -7.25 -27.80 5.76
C ILE A 371 -5.88 -27.98 6.41
N ILE A 372 -5.87 -28.43 7.66
CA ILE A 372 -4.67 -28.62 8.48
C ILE A 372 -4.44 -30.11 8.64
N GLU A 373 -3.32 -30.58 8.10
CA GLU A 373 -2.89 -31.97 8.14
C GLU A 373 -1.64 -32.12 9.00
N PRO A 374 -1.46 -33.23 9.74
CA PRO A 374 -0.20 -33.50 10.41
C PRO A 374 0.95 -33.46 9.42
N GLY A 375 2.05 -32.79 9.76
CA GLY A 375 3.24 -32.75 8.91
C GLY A 375 3.76 -34.17 8.63
N ALA A 376 4.24 -34.39 7.40
CA ALA A 376 4.99 -35.61 7.10
C ALA A 376 6.26 -35.60 7.97
N ARG A 377 6.45 -36.68 8.76
CA ARG A 377 7.65 -36.84 9.61
C ARG A 377 8.92 -37.00 8.80
#